data_AF-A0A936W7U4-F1
#
_entry.id   AF-A0A936W7U4-F1
#
_cell.length_a   1.000
_cell.length_b   1.000
_cell.length_c   1.000
_cell.angle_alpha   90.00
_cell.angle_beta   90.00
_cell.angle_gamma   90.00
#
_symmetry.space_group_name_H-M   'P 1'
#
loop_
_entity.id
_entity.type
_entity.pdbx_description
1 polymer ?
#
loop_
_entity_poly.entity_id
_entity_poly.type
_entity_poly.pdbx_seq_one_letter_code
_entity_poly.pdbx_strand_id
1 'polypeptide(L)' 'MKNIDKQEELQKQVGMYFDQALDPQSKDEFLQKVNSDPQYQQAFQHEQLMRDHIKKMIHRPGDPSQLIQAIKNQIGKEGA' A
#
# COMPACT_ATOMS: atom_id res chain seq x y z
N MET A 1 -16.65 -18.74 -20.60
CA MET A 1 -15.60 -18.10 -19.79
C MET A 1 -15.96 -16.62 -19.58
N LYS A 2 -16.20 -16.16 -18.35
CA LYS A 2 -16.43 -14.73 -18.00
C LYS A 2 -15.86 -14.31 -16.63
N ASN A 3 -15.21 -15.22 -15.91
CA ASN A 3 -14.81 -15.01 -14.52
C ASN A 3 -13.35 -14.59 -14.34
N ILE A 4 -12.52 -14.77 -15.37
CA ILE A 4 -11.08 -14.49 -15.32
C ILE A 4 -10.85 -12.99 -15.53
N ASP A 5 -11.53 -12.39 -16.51
CA ASP A 5 -11.44 -10.96 -16.82
C ASP A 5 -11.81 -10.06 -15.61
N LYS A 6 -12.84 -10.46 -14.84
CA LYS A 6 -13.24 -9.74 -13.62
C LYS A 6 -12.18 -9.81 -12.53
N GLN A 7 -11.48 -10.94 -12.42
CA GLN A 7 -10.46 -11.13 -11.41
C GLN A 7 -9.19 -10.33 -11.74
N GLU A 8 -8.81 -10.28 -13.02
CA GLU A 8 -7.69 -9.45 -13.49
C GLU A 8 -7.99 -7.96 -13.34
N GLU A 9 -9.20 -7.51 -13.67
CA GLU A 9 -9.63 -6.12 -13.50
C GLU A 9 -9.64 -5.71 -12.02
N LEU A 10 -10.07 -6.62 -11.14
CA LEU A 10 -10.07 -6.44 -9.70
C LEU A 10 -8.64 -6.35 -9.15
N GLN A 11 -7.73 -7.23 -9.56
CA GLN A 11 -6.31 -7.13 -9.19
C GLN A 11 -5.70 -5.82 -9.67
N LYS A 12 -6.07 -5.34 -10.85
CA LYS A 12 -5.62 -4.06 -11.39
C LYS A 12 -6.14 -2.88 -10.56
N GLN A 13 -7.40 -2.89 -10.12
CA GLN A 13 -7.95 -1.88 -9.22
C GLN A 13 -7.26 -1.89 -7.85
N VAL A 14 -7.03 -3.07 -7.28
CA VAL A 14 -6.26 -3.23 -6.04
C VAL A 14 -4.86 -2.65 -6.22
N GLY A 15 -4.22 -2.94 -7.36
CA GLY A 15 -2.94 -2.37 -7.76
C GLY A 15 -2.93 -0.84 -7.74
N MET A 16 -3.91 -0.23 -8.41
CA MET A 16 -4.06 1.24 -8.43
C MET A 16 -4.34 1.82 -7.05
N TYR A 17 -5.07 1.11 -6.20
CA TYR A 17 -5.31 1.51 -4.80
C TYR A 17 -4.01 1.61 -4.02
N PHE A 18 -3.16 0.57 -4.08
CA PHE A 18 -1.89 0.59 -3.38
C PHE A 18 -0.86 1.54 -3.98
N ASP A 19 -0.94 1.79 -5.29
CA ASP A 19 -0.10 2.77 -5.98
C ASP A 19 -0.53 4.23 -5.72
N GLN A 20 -1.62 4.45 -4.97
CA GLN A 20 -2.28 5.76 -4.82
C GLN A 20 -2.66 6.41 -6.16
N ALA A 21 -2.81 5.58 -7.20
CA ALA A 21 -3.28 6.00 -8.52
C ALA A 21 -4.80 6.09 -8.60
N LEU A 22 -5.51 5.79 -7.49
CA LEU A 22 -6.95 6.00 -7.34
C LEU A 22 -7.22 7.32 -6.63
N ASP A 23 -8.21 8.05 -7.15
CA ASP A 23 -8.82 9.17 -6.46
C ASP A 23 -9.34 8.78 -5.06
N PRO A 24 -9.33 9.71 -4.09
CA PRO A 24 -9.80 9.45 -2.74
C PRO A 24 -11.26 8.97 -2.68
N GLN A 25 -12.09 9.35 -3.65
CA GLN A 25 -13.46 8.87 -3.77
C GLN A 25 -13.52 7.40 -4.23
N SER A 26 -12.74 7.06 -5.26
CA SER A 26 -12.62 5.68 -5.78
C SER A 26 -11.99 4.74 -4.74
N LYS A 27 -11.11 5.26 -3.89
CA LYS A 27 -10.52 4.56 -2.75
C LYS A 27 -11.58 4.09 -1.75
N ASP A 28 -12.51 4.97 -1.40
CA ASP A 28 -13.57 4.69 -0.43
C ASP A 28 -14.59 3.68 -0.99
N GLU A 29 -14.99 3.86 -2.26
CA GLU A 29 -15.81 2.88 -2.99
C GLU A 29 -15.13 1.49 -3.06
N PHE A 30 -13.82 1.47 -3.30
CA PHE A 30 -13.07 0.22 -3.32
C PHE A 30 -13.03 -0.45 -1.94
N LEU A 31 -12.82 0.31 -0.87
CA LEU A 31 -12.88 -0.20 0.51
C LEU A 31 -14.28 -0.73 0.88
N GLN A 32 -15.35 -0.09 0.40
CA GLN A 32 -16.72 -0.58 0.55
C GLN A 32 -16.92 -1.92 -0.18
N LYS A 33 -16.40 -2.06 -1.40
CA LYS A 33 -16.44 -3.32 -2.18
C LYS A 33 -15.61 -4.42 -1.53
N VAL A 34 -14.42 -4.10 -1.01
CA VAL A 34 -13.58 -5.02 -0.23
C VAL A 34 -14.28 -5.52 1.02
N ASN A 35 -15.02 -4.67 1.73
CA ASN A 35 -15.80 -5.10 2.90
C ASN A 35 -17.03 -5.93 2.55
N SER A 36 -17.61 -5.69 1.37
CA SER A 36 -18.84 -6.39 0.95
C SER A 36 -18.55 -7.74 0.29
N ASP A 37 -17.36 -7.93 -0.26
CA ASP A 37 -17.08 -9.04 -1.17
C ASP A 37 -15.74 -9.74 -0.83
N PRO A 38 -15.77 -11.02 -0.42
CA PRO A 38 -14.58 -11.73 0.05
C PRO A 38 -13.52 -11.90 -1.04
N GLN A 39 -13.89 -11.88 -2.32
CA GLN A 39 -12.92 -11.97 -3.43
C GLN A 39 -12.04 -10.72 -3.51
N TYR A 40 -12.62 -9.54 -3.29
CA TYR A 40 -11.89 -8.28 -3.21
C TYR A 40 -10.95 -8.26 -2.00
N GLN A 41 -11.40 -8.81 -0.87
CA GLN A 41 -10.58 -8.94 0.33
C GLN A 41 -9.37 -9.85 0.11
N GLN A 42 -9.53 -11.00 -0.57
CA GLN A 42 -8.42 -11.89 -0.88
C GLN A 42 -7.38 -11.22 -1.80
N ALA A 43 -7.82 -10.52 -2.84
CA ALA A 43 -6.91 -9.82 -3.73
C ALA A 43 -6.18 -8.66 -3.03
N PHE A 44 -6.89 -7.92 -2.16
CA PHE A 44 -6.30 -6.87 -1.34
C PHE A 44 -5.19 -7.40 -0.44
N GLN A 45 -5.44 -8.51 0.27
CA GLN A 45 -4.44 -9.13 1.11
C GLN A 45 -3.26 -9.67 0.32
N HIS A 46 -3.50 -10.24 -0.87
CA HIS A 46 -2.45 -10.74 -1.74
C HIS A 46 -1.49 -9.62 -2.19
N GLU A 47 -2.02 -8.50 -2.67
CA GLU A 47 -1.24 -7.31 -3.05
C GLU A 47 -0.49 -6.73 -1.84
N GLN A 48 -1.14 -6.66 -0.68
CA GLN A 48 -0.50 -6.18 0.55
C GLN A 48 0.70 -7.04 0.95
N LEU A 49 0.55 -8.36 0.92
CA LEU A 49 1.61 -9.33 1.23
C LEU A 49 2.74 -9.27 0.19
N MET A 50 2.40 -9.16 -1.08
CA MET A 50 3.38 -8.98 -2.17
C MET A 50 4.21 -7.72 -1.95
N ARG A 51 3.58 -6.57 -1.69
CA ARG A 51 4.30 -5.31 -1.42
C ARG A 51 5.10 -5.35 -0.12
N ASP A 52 4.60 -6.02 0.92
CA ASP A 52 5.36 -6.24 2.16
C ASP A 52 6.59 -7.12 1.92
N HIS A 53 6.44 -8.20 1.15
CA HIS A 53 7.54 -9.07 0.75
C HIS A 53 8.57 -8.31 -0.10
N ILE A 54 8.13 -7.52 -1.08
CA ILE A 54 9.01 -6.66 -1.88
C ILE A 54 9.72 -5.65 -0.96
N LYS A 55 9.01 -4.97 -0.06
CA LYS A 55 9.61 -4.04 0.91
C LYS A 55 10.63 -4.70 1.82
N LYS A 56 10.40 -5.95 2.23
CA LYS A 56 11.35 -6.74 3.05
C LYS A 56 12.57 -7.19 2.25
N MET A 57 12.39 -7.53 0.98
CA MET A 57 13.49 -7.93 0.08
C MET A 57 14.30 -6.73 -0.42
N ILE A 58 13.66 -5.56 -0.58
CA ILE A 58 14.35 -4.29 -0.78
C ILE A 58 15.01 -3.92 0.55
N HIS A 59 16.19 -4.48 0.76
CA HIS A 59 17.10 -4.10 1.83
C HIS A 59 17.39 -2.61 1.65
N ARG A 60 16.71 -1.74 2.41
CA ARG A 60 16.93 -0.29 2.37
C ARG A 60 18.37 -0.07 2.84
N PRO A 61 19.33 0.30 1.95
CA PRO A 61 20.68 0.58 2.39
C PRO A 61 20.65 1.95 3.05
N GLY A 62 20.43 1.95 4.36
CA GLY A 62 20.22 3.18 5.10
C GLY A 62 19.69 2.82 6.46
N ASP A 63 20.62 2.59 7.38
CA ASP A 63 20.33 2.41 8.79
C ASP A 63 19.38 3.54 9.23
N PRO A 64 18.10 3.23 9.52
CA PRO A 64 17.12 4.26 9.85
C PRO A 64 17.54 5.05 11.09
N SER A 65 18.46 4.53 11.89
CA SER A 65 19.04 5.21 13.05
C SER A 65 19.69 6.55 12.69
N GLN A 66 20.40 6.65 11.57
CA GLN A 66 21.04 7.93 11.18
C GLN A 66 20.02 8.98 10.74
N LEU A 67 19.01 8.59 9.98
CA LEU A 67 17.93 9.50 9.56
C LEU A 67 17.08 9.93 10.78
N ILE A 68 16.75 9.01 11.69
CA ILE A 68 16.03 9.32 12.92
C ILE A 68 16.86 10.26 13.81
N GLN A 69 18.17 10.04 13.93
CA GLN A 69 19.07 10.94 14.66
C GLN A 69 19.16 12.32 14.02
N ALA A 70 19.23 12.41 12.69
CA ALA A 70 19.27 13.67 11.96
C ALA A 70 17.97 14.48 12.15
N ILE A 71 16.80 13.83 12.03
CA ILE A 71 15.49 14.46 12.27
C ILE A 71 15.37 14.92 13.73
N LYS A 72 15.76 14.08 14.69
CA LYS A 72 15.75 14.43 16.12
C LYS A 72 16.64 15.64 16.43
N ASN A 73 17.82 15.72 15.83
CA ASN A 73 18.73 16.85 15.99
C ASN A 73 18.18 18.14 15.36
N GLN A 74 17.44 18.04 14.26
CA GLN A 74 16.85 19.21 13.61
C GLN A 74 15.65 19.75 14.40
N ILE A 75 14.74 18.88 14.85
CA ILE A 75 13.59 19.28 15.68
C ILE A 75 14.04 19.84 17.04
N GLY A 76 15.13 19.30 17.61
CA GLY A 76 15.68 19.79 18.88
C GLY A 76 16.39 21.15 18.81
N LYS A 77 16.68 21.68 17.60
CA LYS A 77 17.38 22.97 17.42
C LYS A 77 16.47 24.17 17.25
N GLU A 78 15.18 24.00 16.97
CA GLU A 78 14.22 25.10 16.85
C GLU A 78 13.57 25.50 18.19
N GLY A 79 14.02 24.92 19.31
CA GLY A 79 13.49 25.16 20.65
C GLY A 79 14.51 25.61 21.71
N ALA A 80 15.67 26.14 21.30
CA ALA A 80 16.68 26.70 22.21
C ALA A 80 16.98 28.17 21.89
#